data_AF-A0A954KVQ8-F1
#
_entry.id   AF-A0A954KVQ8-F1
#
_cell.length_a   1.000
_cell.length_b   1.000
_cell.length_c   1.000
_cell.angle_alpha   90.00
_cell.angle_beta   90.00
_cell.angle_gamma   90.00
#
_symmetry.space_group_name_H-M   'P 1'
#
loop_
_entity.id
_entity.type
_entity.pdbx_description
1 polymer ?
#
loop_
_entity_poly.entity_id
_entity_poly.type
_entity_poly.pdbx_seq_one_letter_code
_entity_poly.pdbx_strand_id
1 'polypeptide(L)'
;MTSLIERFGGVPTVVRSMQEIPLEENAEVFEFGKQLLANEFDLVLFLTGVGAKALFEILELKHSVEEIREAFNACQIMVRGPK
;
A
#
# COMPACT_ATOMS: atom_id res chain seq x y z
N MET A 1 -13.19 -11.05 -15.97
CA MET A 1 -13.10 -10.63 -17.39
C MET A 1 -13.41 -11.78 -18.33
N THR A 2 -12.81 -12.95 -18.13
CA THR A 2 -13.07 -14.20 -18.90
C THR A 2 -14.57 -14.46 -19.14
N SER A 3 -15.36 -14.50 -18.06
CA SER A 3 -16.81 -14.72 -18.13
C SER A 3 -17.59 -13.65 -18.89
N LEU A 4 -17.07 -12.41 -18.96
CA LEU A 4 -17.69 -11.37 -19.77
C LEU A 4 -17.42 -11.61 -21.25
N ILE A 5 -16.17 -11.95 -21.60
CA ILE A 5 -15.76 -12.22 -22.99
C ILE A 5 -16.54 -13.42 -23.55
N GLU A 6 -16.68 -14.49 -22.77
CA GLU A 6 -17.47 -15.68 -23.14
C GLU A 6 -18.96 -15.35 -23.34
N ARG A 7 -19.55 -14.50 -22.48
CA ARG A 7 -20.95 -14.07 -22.61
C ARG A 7 -21.23 -13.31 -23.91
N PHE A 8 -20.23 -12.66 -24.50
CA PHE A 8 -20.33 -12.00 -25.79
C PHE A 8 -19.76 -12.84 -26.95
N GLY A 9 -19.60 -14.16 -26.74
CA GLY A 9 -19.21 -15.12 -27.78
C GLY A 9 -17.72 -15.16 -28.11
N GLY A 10 -16.87 -14.48 -27.33
CA GLY A 10 -15.43 -14.53 -27.49
C GLY A 10 -14.79 -15.76 -26.83
N VAL A 11 -13.58 -16.11 -27.26
CA VAL A 11 -12.75 -17.17 -26.66
C VAL A 11 -11.55 -16.53 -25.95
N PRO A 12 -11.60 -16.32 -24.61
CA PRO A 12 -10.54 -15.63 -23.90
C PRO A 12 -9.29 -16.50 -23.72
N THR A 13 -8.11 -15.87 -23.80
CA THR A 13 -6.85 -16.47 -23.34
C THR A 13 -6.33 -15.64 -22.17
N VAL A 14 -6.11 -16.29 -21.02
CA VAL A 14 -5.61 -15.62 -19.81
C VAL A 14 -4.11 -15.89 -19.68
N VAL A 15 -3.31 -14.83 -19.73
CA VAL A 15 -1.88 -14.84 -19.46
C VAL A 15 -1.57 -13.87 -18.34
N ARG A 16 -0.66 -14.23 -17.43
CA ARG A 16 -0.24 -13.35 -16.33
C ARG A 16 0.72 -12.29 -16.88
N SER A 17 0.36 -11.02 -16.79
CA SER A 17 1.25 -9.89 -17.12
C SER A 17 2.09 -9.44 -15.93
N MET A 18 1.57 -9.59 -14.70
CA MET A 18 2.32 -9.38 -13.46
C MET A 18 1.91 -10.39 -12.40
N GLN A 19 2.75 -10.53 -11.38
CA GLN A 19 2.47 -11.26 -10.16
C GLN A 19 3.02 -10.48 -8.98
N GLU A 20 2.18 -10.26 -7.96
CA GLU A 20 2.64 -9.75 -6.68
C GLU A 20 3.28 -10.91 -5.89
N ILE A 21 4.49 -10.69 -5.39
CA ILE A 21 5.22 -11.65 -4.55
C ILE A 21 5.38 -10.99 -3.18
N PRO A 22 4.83 -11.58 -2.11
CA PRO A 22 5.03 -11.06 -0.76
C PRO A 22 6.52 -11.04 -0.43
N LEU A 23 6.98 -9.97 0.22
CA LEU A 23 8.32 -9.93 0.79
C LEU A 23 8.31 -10.73 2.10
N GLU A 24 9.29 -11.63 2.28
CA GLU A 24 9.44 -12.40 3.52
C GLU A 24 9.78 -11.50 4.71
N GLU A 25 10.54 -10.43 4.46
CA GLU A 25 10.90 -9.42 5.44
C GLU A 25 10.57 -8.01 4.93
N ASN A 26 9.92 -7.20 5.77
CA ASN A 26 9.51 -5.83 5.44
C ASN A 26 10.46 -4.80 6.06
N ALA A 27 11.78 -5.00 5.93
CA ALA A 27 12.79 -4.13 6.54
C ALA A 27 12.62 -2.66 6.15
N GLU A 28 12.33 -2.39 4.87
CA GLU A 28 12.09 -1.03 4.37
C GLU A 28 10.89 -0.35 5.02
N VAL A 29 9.81 -1.10 5.31
CA VAL A 29 8.64 -0.56 6.00
C VAL A 29 8.97 -0.16 7.43
N PHE A 30 9.79 -0.95 8.13
CA PHE A 30 10.17 -0.62 9.49
C PHE A 30 11.14 0.57 9.56
N GLU A 31 12.08 0.68 8.62
CA GLU A 31 12.91 1.88 8.52
C GLU A 31 12.07 3.11 8.18
N PHE A 32 11.15 3.01 7.23
CA PHE A 32 10.17 4.06 6.96
C PHE A 32 9.38 4.45 8.23
N GLY A 33 8.91 3.46 9.00
CA GLY A 33 8.19 3.69 10.25
C GLY A 33 9.00 4.47 11.28
N LYS A 34 10.29 4.16 11.44
CA LYS A 34 11.20 4.91 12.32
C LYS A 34 11.32 6.37 11.89
N GLN A 35 11.53 6.62 10.60
CA GLN A 35 11.65 7.98 10.05
C GLN A 35 10.35 8.77 10.18
N LEU A 36 9.21 8.09 9.95
CA LEU A 36 7.89 8.68 10.12
C LEU A 36 7.65 9.09 11.57
N LEU A 37 7.93 8.22 12.54
CA LEU A 37 7.80 8.52 13.97
C LEU A 37 8.78 9.59 14.46
N ALA A 38 9.93 9.73 13.78
CA ALA A 38 10.90 10.79 14.02
C ALA A 38 10.52 12.13 13.35
N ASN A 39 9.37 12.19 12.65
CA ASN A 39 8.89 13.35 11.90
C ASN A 39 9.88 13.82 10.80
N GLU A 40 10.54 12.87 10.13
CA GLU A 40 11.52 13.18 9.07
C GLU A 40 10.89 13.44 7.70
N PHE A 41 9.56 13.36 7.59
CA PHE A 41 8.84 13.60 6.33
C PHE A 41 7.96 14.85 6.42
N ASP A 42 8.15 15.78 5.48
CA ASP A 42 7.20 16.88 5.28
C ASP A 42 5.94 16.43 4.52
N LEU A 43 6.09 15.43 3.64
CA LEU A 43 5.03 14.93 2.74
C LEU A 43 5.14 13.43 2.52
N VAL A 44 4.00 12.74 2.66
CA VAL A 44 3.83 11.34 2.23
C VAL A 44 2.81 11.26 1.09
N LEU A 45 3.22 10.67 -0.05
CA LEU A 45 2.37 10.47 -1.23
C LEU A 45 1.94 9.00 -1.37
N PHE A 46 0.66 8.72 -1.22
CA PHE A 46 0.09 7.40 -1.49
C PHE A 46 -0.33 7.24 -2.95
N LEU A 47 0.25 6.26 -3.62
CA LEU A 47 -0.04 5.96 -5.03
C LEU A 47 -1.25 5.03 -5.21
N THR A 48 -1.44 4.08 -4.28
CA THR A 48 -2.55 3.12 -4.32
C THR A 48 -3.07 2.83 -2.92
N GLY A 49 -4.38 2.58 -2.79
CA GLY A 49 -4.99 2.18 -1.52
C GLY A 49 -4.54 0.81 -1.00
N VAL A 50 -4.14 -0.12 -1.88
CA VAL A 50 -3.64 -1.45 -1.45
C VAL A 50 -2.28 -1.33 -0.78
N GLY A 51 -1.37 -0.54 -1.36
CA GLY A 51 -0.08 -0.26 -0.73
C GLY A 51 -0.21 0.50 0.59
N ALA A 52 -1.14 1.47 0.66
CA ALA A 52 -1.41 2.20 1.90
C ALA A 52 -1.90 1.27 3.02
N LYS A 53 -2.83 0.35 2.72
CA LYS A 53 -3.33 -0.63 3.68
C LYS A 53 -2.23 -1.58 4.15
N ALA A 54 -1.44 -2.12 3.23
CA ALA A 54 -0.33 -3.02 3.56
C ALA A 54 0.72 -2.34 4.44
N LEU A 55 1.05 -1.07 4.18
CA LEU A 55 1.95 -0.29 5.02
C LEU A 55 1.45 -0.22 6.47
N PHE A 56 0.19 0.17 6.67
CA PHE A 56 -0.41 0.26 8.01
C PHE A 56 -0.41 -1.10 8.72
N GLU A 57 -0.85 -2.17 8.05
CA GLU A 57 -0.88 -3.53 8.62
C GLU A 57 0.51 -3.99 9.10
N ILE A 58 1.58 -3.64 8.38
CA ILE A 58 2.96 -3.99 8.77
C ILE A 58 3.47 -3.11 9.92
N LEU A 59 3.18 -1.80 9.91
CA LEU A 59 3.60 -0.89 10.98
C LEU A 59 2.94 -1.25 12.33
N GLU A 60 1.67 -1.67 12.30
CA GLU A 60 0.92 -2.12 13.48
C GLU A 60 1.54 -3.36 14.17
N LEU A 61 2.44 -4.09 13.49
CA LEU A 61 3.18 -5.19 14.12
C LEU A 61 4.17 -4.72 15.19
N LYS A 62 4.58 -3.44 15.17
CA LYS A 62 5.60 -2.88 16.08
C LYS A 62 5.18 -1.59 16.78
N HIS A 63 4.13 -0.94 16.32
CA HIS A 63 3.67 0.35 16.84
C HIS A 63 2.17 0.33 17.06
N SER A 64 1.69 1.10 18.03
CA SER A 64 0.27 1.29 18.24
C SER A 64 -0.36 2.11 17.11
N VAL A 65 -1.66 1.92 16.91
CA VAL A 65 -2.44 2.71 15.94
C VAL A 65 -2.36 4.20 16.25
N GLU A 66 -2.34 4.54 17.54
CA GLU A 66 -2.24 5.91 18.03
C GLU A 66 -0.91 6.56 17.62
N GLU A 67 0.23 5.89 17.83
CA GLU A 67 1.56 6.37 17.44
C GLU A 67 1.65 6.59 15.92
N ILE A 68 1.17 5.62 15.13
CA ILE A 68 1.18 5.72 13.67
C ILE A 68 0.32 6.90 13.21
N ARG A 69 -0.88 7.05 13.77
CA ARG A 69 -1.81 8.13 13.44
C ARG A 69 -1.23 9.49 13.79
N GLU A 70 -0.59 9.62 14.95
CA GLU A 70 0.05 10.87 15.37
C GLU A 70 1.20 11.26 14.45
N ALA A 71 2.04 10.29 14.06
CA ALA A 71 3.14 10.54 13.13
C ALA A 71 2.63 10.99 11.74
N PHE A 72 1.56 10.37 11.23
CA PHE A 72 0.94 10.82 9.99
C PHE A 72 0.28 12.20 10.09
N ASN A 73 -0.25 12.58 11.26
CA ASN A 73 -0.80 13.93 11.47
C ASN A 73 0.29 15.02 11.48
N ALA A 74 1.55 14.65 11.70
CA ALA A 74 2.68 15.58 11.72
C ALA A 74 3.23 15.90 10.31
N CYS A 75 2.78 15.21 9.26
CA CYS A 75 3.20 15.43 7.88
C CYS A 75 2.01 15.71 6.95
N GLN A 76 2.27 16.34 5.81
CA GLN A 76 1.26 16.47 4.77
C GLN A 76 1.01 15.12 4.10
N ILE A 77 -0.25 14.79 3.81
CA ILE A 77 -0.62 13.57 3.09
C ILE A 77 -1.19 13.94 1.73
N MET A 78 -0.65 13.35 0.67
CA MET A 78 -1.20 13.44 -0.68
C MET A 78 -1.58 12.05 -1.19
N VAL A 79 -2.61 12.00 -2.02
CA VAL A 79 -3.07 10.77 -2.67
C VAL A 79 -3.13 11.02 -4.18
N ARG A 80 -2.68 10.05 -4.97
CA ARG A 80 -2.69 10.14 -6.45
C ARG A 80 -4.11 10.33 -7.01
N GLY A 81 -5.11 9.76 -6.34
CA GLY A 81 -6.52 9.83 -6.73
C GLY A 81 -7.34 8.71 -6.08
N PRO A 82 -8.67 8.73 -6.25
CA PRO A 82 -9.54 7.65 -5.79
C PRO A 82 -9.17 6.34 -6.48
N LYS A 83 -9.27 5.24 -5.74
CA LYS A 83 -9.13 3.88 -6.27
C LYS A 83 -10.51 3.29 -6.55
#